data_AF-A0A7C6P5N9-F1
#
_entry.id   AF-A0A7C6P5N9-F1
#
_cell.length_a   1.000
_cell.length_b   1.000
_cell.length_c   1.000
_cell.angle_alpha   90.00
_cell.angle_beta   90.00
_cell.angle_gamma   90.00
#
_symmetry.space_group_name_H-M   'P 1'
#
loop_
_entity.id
_entity.type
_entity.pdbx_description
1 polymer ?
#
loop_
_entity_poly.entity_id
_entity_poly.type
_entity_poly.pdbx_seq_one_letter_code
_entity_poly.pdbx_strand_id
1 'polypeptide(L)'
;MSQNKNSVLKNVLHYSIFLLVLGLLVGGILAALNAWTYPIIKERKEREVREKLEASFTFTSFETEGLLEKYPLAGANASIENIYLIGQEEGQYNEVVYEVKSKGYGGDVVYFLSIYGTGVIGKLVVFDVSSETPGFGSKAATHDFNVAGRSTEDFVFEVGSKENYIAGSTVTSRAVDAGVTLAVEHYNKYKDELGLAAVETKTFKFESCEQDLTALPDLRYKYVLSYGDDVLNVLVDGDYKVVSVTEAGYDDKHQDIETLIATKQLKTYIASSVKAGNVYTVEAYGTGFEGKVKSTYTIESGKGITAVDINDKAESYPVSNDVAAELAAEILEKQETLDDIAVVSGATVTSNAILDVAKLVARYMVDVLGIQPVKPVEKVFKVESRAQNMAALPELEFKYEVSYGDEILNITVDSNYKLLTISNEDYLAKKEEIETVIGKRKVSEYIKSASVEGDVTTLEIYTNGFAGRITSIYTIEGGSITAVTINDSGESYDQVGVSTDLATHFPSEIIAGQADIDSISVVSGASVTSNAILRAAKLAKQYISEVLS
;
A
#
# COMPACT_ATOMS: atom_id res chain seq x y z
N MET A 1 -62.28 64.55 52.77
CA MET A 1 -61.17 63.95 52.00
C MET A 1 -59.83 63.81 52.76
N SER A 2 -59.64 64.38 53.96
CA SER A 2 -58.34 64.36 54.66
C SER A 2 -58.06 63.10 55.51
N GLN A 3 -59.07 62.51 56.17
CA GLN A 3 -58.85 61.33 57.04
C GLN A 3 -58.49 60.02 56.31
N ASN A 4 -58.89 59.85 55.04
CA ASN A 4 -58.62 58.61 54.28
C ASN A 4 -57.19 58.54 53.70
N LYS A 5 -56.46 59.67 53.60
CA LYS A 5 -55.06 59.68 53.15
C LYS A 5 -54.07 59.21 54.23
N ASN A 6 -54.36 59.49 55.50
CA ASN A 6 -53.50 59.10 56.62
C ASN A 6 -53.55 57.58 56.93
N SER A 7 -54.69 56.91 56.73
CA SER A 7 -54.76 55.45 56.88
C SER A 7 -54.01 54.71 55.77
N VAL A 8 -54.13 55.21 54.53
CA VAL A 8 -53.43 54.65 53.35
C VAL A 8 -51.91 54.84 53.49
N LEU A 9 -51.43 56.02 53.88
CA LEU A 9 -49.99 56.28 54.05
C LEU A 9 -49.38 55.41 55.17
N LYS A 10 -50.11 55.20 56.27
CA LYS A 10 -49.65 54.36 57.39
C LYS A 10 -49.58 52.89 57.00
N ASN A 11 -50.54 52.40 56.21
CA ASN A 11 -50.53 51.02 55.69
C ASN A 11 -49.40 50.82 54.66
N VAL A 12 -49.19 51.78 53.76
CA VAL A 12 -48.07 51.73 52.80
C VAL A 12 -46.73 51.70 53.54
N LEU A 13 -46.53 52.57 54.53
CA LEU A 13 -45.29 52.58 55.32
C LEU A 13 -45.09 51.30 56.13
N HIS A 14 -46.18 50.75 56.71
CA HIS A 14 -46.13 49.47 57.43
C HIS A 14 -45.73 48.31 56.52
N TYR A 15 -46.33 48.22 55.32
CA TYR A 15 -45.98 47.17 54.35
C TYR A 15 -44.57 47.35 53.79
N SER A 16 -44.11 48.58 53.52
CA SER A 16 -42.73 48.83 53.06
C SER A 16 -41.68 48.45 54.11
N ILE A 17 -41.90 48.79 55.38
CA ILE A 17 -41.00 48.41 56.48
C ILE A 17 -41.05 46.90 56.72
N PHE A 18 -42.23 46.31 56.68
CA PHE A 18 -42.40 44.86 56.80
C PHE A 18 -41.65 44.12 55.69
N LEU A 19 -41.76 44.57 54.44
CA LEU A 19 -41.01 43.99 53.32
C LEU A 19 -39.50 44.20 53.44
N LEU A 20 -39.04 45.34 53.96
CA LEU A 20 -37.61 45.59 54.21
C LEU A 20 -37.06 44.66 55.30
N VAL A 21 -37.79 44.50 56.41
CA VAL A 21 -37.41 43.60 57.50
C VAL A 21 -37.45 42.15 57.03
N LEU A 22 -38.49 41.76 56.30
CA LEU A 22 -38.60 40.42 55.72
C LEU A 22 -37.48 40.16 54.71
N GLY A 23 -37.13 41.13 53.87
CA GLY A 23 -36.02 41.04 52.92
C GLY A 23 -34.67 40.89 53.62
N LEU A 24 -34.40 41.66 54.67
CA LEU A 24 -33.20 41.51 55.50
C LEU A 24 -33.15 40.15 56.20
N LEU A 25 -34.28 39.66 56.68
CA LEU A 25 -34.36 38.38 57.38
C LEU A 25 -34.14 37.21 56.41
N VAL A 26 -34.79 37.22 55.25
CA VAL A 26 -34.61 36.21 54.20
C VAL A 26 -33.19 36.27 53.63
N GLY A 27 -32.67 37.46 53.33
CA GLY A 27 -31.30 37.65 52.86
C GLY A 27 -30.27 37.19 53.89
N GLY A 28 -30.49 37.47 55.17
CA GLY A 28 -29.63 37.03 56.27
C GLY A 28 -29.64 35.50 56.45
N ILE A 29 -30.81 34.86 56.37
CA ILE A 29 -30.92 33.39 56.42
C ILE A 29 -30.21 32.77 55.21
N LEU A 30 -30.40 33.33 54.01
CA LEU A 30 -29.76 32.80 52.80
C LEU A 30 -28.23 32.94 52.85
N ALA A 31 -27.73 34.07 53.37
CA ALA A 31 -26.30 34.30 53.54
C ALA A 31 -25.70 33.35 54.59
N ALA A 32 -26.38 33.11 55.71
CA ALA A 32 -25.93 32.18 56.74
C ALA A 32 -25.93 30.72 56.25
N LEU A 33 -26.98 30.32 55.52
CA LEU A 33 -27.04 28.99 54.89
C LEU A 33 -25.95 28.82 53.83
N ASN A 34 -25.72 29.82 52.98
CA ASN A 34 -24.63 29.81 52.00
C ASN A 34 -23.27 29.70 52.70
N ALA A 35 -22.98 30.54 53.71
CA ALA A 35 -21.72 30.50 54.45
C ALA A 35 -21.44 29.14 55.13
N TRP A 36 -22.49 28.44 55.59
CA TRP A 36 -22.35 27.11 56.20
C TRP A 36 -22.24 25.99 55.15
N THR A 37 -22.99 26.07 54.05
CA THR A 37 -23.02 25.02 53.02
C THR A 37 -21.87 25.13 52.02
N TYR A 38 -21.41 26.34 51.71
CA TYR A 38 -20.32 26.61 50.78
C TYR A 38 -19.04 25.83 51.07
N PRO A 39 -18.48 25.78 52.30
CA PRO A 39 -17.26 25.01 52.56
C PRO A 39 -17.43 23.51 52.30
N ILE A 40 -18.59 22.94 52.63
CA ILE A 40 -18.90 21.51 52.39
C ILE A 40 -19.04 21.23 50.89
N ILE A 41 -19.68 22.14 50.14
CA ILE A 41 -19.84 22.02 48.70
C ILE A 41 -18.49 22.18 48.00
N LYS A 42 -17.67 23.13 48.46
CA LYS A 42 -16.32 23.38 47.95
C LYS A 42 -15.42 22.16 48.15
N GLU A 43 -15.34 21.63 49.36
CA GLU A 43 -14.51 20.45 49.66
C GLU A 43 -14.94 19.21 48.85
N ARG A 44 -16.25 18.99 48.66
CA ARG A 44 -16.74 17.90 47.81
C ARG A 44 -16.38 18.09 46.33
N LYS A 45 -16.54 19.30 45.80
CA LYS A 45 -16.17 19.64 44.43
C LYS A 45 -14.67 19.52 44.21
N GLU A 46 -13.86 20.02 45.14
CA GLU A 46 -12.40 19.89 45.10
C GLU A 46 -11.96 18.43 45.15
N ARG A 47 -12.62 17.59 45.96
CA ARG A 47 -12.35 16.15 45.96
C ARG A 47 -12.71 15.48 44.64
N GLU A 48 -13.87 15.78 44.06
CA GLU A 48 -14.29 15.23 42.78
C GLU A 48 -13.34 15.64 41.63
N VAL A 49 -12.96 16.91 41.59
CA VAL A 49 -11.97 17.44 40.63
C VAL A 49 -10.60 16.78 40.84
N ARG A 50 -10.15 16.65 42.09
CA ARG A 50 -8.89 16.00 42.44
C ARG A 50 -8.87 14.54 42.00
N GLU A 51 -9.90 13.77 42.34
CA GLU A 51 -10.01 12.35 41.93
C GLU A 51 -9.92 12.21 40.40
N LYS A 52 -10.57 13.12 39.66
CA LYS A 52 -10.53 13.15 38.20
C LYS A 52 -9.14 13.49 37.65
N LEU A 53 -8.44 14.46 38.24
CA LEU A 53 -7.08 14.84 37.83
C LEU A 53 -6.03 13.77 38.20
N GLU A 54 -6.10 13.20 39.40
CA GLU A 54 -5.16 12.18 39.91
C GLU A 54 -5.22 10.87 39.09
N ALA A 55 -6.33 10.62 38.40
CA ALA A 55 -6.42 9.51 37.44
C ALA A 55 -5.47 9.65 36.24
N SER A 56 -5.04 10.88 35.91
CA SER A 56 -4.29 11.19 34.69
C SER A 56 -2.93 11.87 34.93
N PHE A 57 -2.81 12.61 36.03
CA PHE A 57 -1.70 13.51 36.34
C PHE A 57 -1.16 13.26 37.76
N THR A 58 0.12 13.58 37.96
CA THR A 58 0.79 13.49 39.27
C THR A 58 1.06 14.89 39.80
N PHE A 59 0.43 15.26 40.90
CA PHE A 59 0.54 16.57 41.53
C PHE A 59 0.26 16.47 43.02
N THR A 60 0.69 17.49 43.78
CA THR A 60 0.39 17.59 45.21
C THR A 60 -0.62 18.72 45.46
N SER A 61 -0.52 19.82 44.71
CA SER A 61 -1.38 21.00 44.79
C SER A 61 -2.06 21.30 43.45
N PHE A 62 -3.27 21.87 43.50
CA PHE A 62 -3.93 22.42 42.30
C PHE A 62 -4.73 23.69 42.62
N GLU A 63 -4.95 24.54 41.61
CA GLU A 63 -5.83 25.73 41.66
C GLU A 63 -6.79 25.70 40.47
N THR A 64 -8.04 26.11 40.69
CA THR A 64 -9.07 26.14 39.62
C THR A 64 -10.10 27.26 39.79
N GLU A 65 -10.37 27.68 41.02
CA GLU A 65 -11.45 28.61 41.33
C GLU A 65 -11.24 29.98 40.65
N GLY A 66 -12.21 30.41 39.84
CA GLY A 66 -12.19 31.72 39.19
C GLY A 66 -11.35 31.80 37.91
N LEU A 67 -10.59 30.77 37.55
CA LEU A 67 -9.66 30.84 36.41
C LEU A 67 -10.39 30.98 35.07
N LEU A 68 -11.48 30.24 34.87
CA LEU A 68 -12.24 30.30 33.63
C LEU A 68 -12.95 31.64 33.45
N GLU A 69 -13.52 32.22 34.51
CA GLU A 69 -14.14 33.54 34.44
C GLU A 69 -13.11 34.66 34.20
N LYS A 70 -11.90 34.49 34.74
CA LYS A 70 -10.80 35.47 34.60
C LYS A 70 -10.15 35.42 33.22
N TYR A 71 -10.04 34.24 32.63
CA TYR A 71 -9.38 34.01 31.34
C TYR A 71 -10.33 33.36 30.32
N PRO A 72 -11.42 34.04 29.91
CA PRO A 72 -12.37 33.42 28.99
C PRO A 72 -11.83 33.40 27.55
N LEU A 73 -11.97 32.26 26.88
CA LEU A 73 -11.78 32.14 25.44
C LEU A 73 -12.83 31.19 24.86
N ALA A 74 -13.56 31.66 23.84
CA ALA A 74 -14.58 30.88 23.16
C ALA A 74 -14.04 30.34 21.84
N GLY A 75 -14.20 29.04 21.60
CA GLY A 75 -13.97 28.40 20.31
C GLY A 75 -15.28 28.22 19.53
N ALA A 76 -15.17 28.06 18.20
CA ALA A 76 -16.35 27.84 17.36
C ALA A 76 -16.95 26.43 17.49
N ASN A 77 -16.10 25.40 17.65
CA ASN A 77 -16.48 23.99 17.72
C ASN A 77 -15.93 23.27 18.96
N ALA A 78 -15.34 24.03 19.89
CA ALA A 78 -14.83 23.55 21.16
C ALA A 78 -14.95 24.63 22.24
N SER A 79 -15.02 24.21 23.50
CA SER A 79 -15.03 25.07 24.68
C SER A 79 -14.07 24.54 25.74
N ILE A 80 -13.41 25.45 26.45
CA ILE A 80 -12.69 25.13 27.68
C ILE A 80 -13.73 25.16 28.80
N GLU A 81 -13.98 24.01 29.41
CA GLU A 81 -14.98 23.85 30.47
C GLU A 81 -14.39 24.18 31.84
N ASN A 82 -13.09 23.95 32.04
CA ASN A 82 -12.35 24.29 33.26
C ASN A 82 -10.85 24.46 32.97
N ILE A 83 -10.18 25.21 33.83
CA ILE A 83 -8.72 25.40 33.84
C ILE A 83 -8.22 24.95 35.22
N TYR A 84 -7.17 24.14 35.24
CA TYR A 84 -6.51 23.69 36.46
C TYR A 84 -5.02 24.03 36.37
N LEU A 85 -4.47 24.72 37.36
CA LEU A 85 -3.03 24.85 37.53
C LEU A 85 -2.59 23.76 38.50
N ILE A 86 -1.59 22.96 38.13
CA ILE A 86 -1.09 21.85 38.97
C ILE A 86 0.40 22.03 39.27
N GLY A 87 0.81 21.53 40.43
CA GLY A 87 2.16 21.69 40.94
C GLY A 87 2.49 20.77 42.12
N GLN A 88 3.74 20.85 42.58
CA GLN A 88 4.19 20.08 43.75
C GLN A 88 4.04 20.86 45.06
N GLU A 89 3.92 22.18 44.99
CA GLU A 89 3.71 23.06 46.14
C GLU A 89 2.60 24.07 45.83
N GLU A 90 1.85 24.46 46.85
CA GLU A 90 0.76 25.45 46.69
C GLU A 90 1.33 26.81 46.28
N GLY A 91 0.75 27.43 45.25
CA GLY A 91 1.25 28.69 44.66
C GLY A 91 2.49 28.56 43.77
N GLN A 92 3.02 27.35 43.58
CA GLN A 92 4.10 27.04 42.64
C GLN A 92 3.61 26.01 41.61
N TYR A 93 2.86 26.50 40.64
CA TYR A 93 2.33 25.68 39.54
C TYR A 93 3.29 25.71 38.35
N ASN A 94 3.52 24.56 37.72
CA ASN A 94 4.42 24.42 36.57
C ASN A 94 3.70 23.82 35.34
N GLU A 95 2.44 23.46 35.47
CA GLU A 95 1.63 22.87 34.40
C GLU A 95 0.19 23.36 34.51
N VAL A 96 -0.42 23.67 33.37
CA VAL A 96 -1.86 23.95 33.25
C VAL A 96 -2.54 22.79 32.54
N VAL A 97 -3.68 22.36 33.07
CA VAL A 97 -4.55 21.35 32.48
C VAL A 97 -5.86 22.00 32.08
N TYR A 98 -6.20 21.89 30.81
CA TYR A 98 -7.47 22.33 30.25
C TYR A 98 -8.43 21.15 30.19
N GLU A 99 -9.64 21.30 30.77
CA GLU A 99 -10.75 20.44 30.44
C GLU A 99 -11.44 20.99 29.20
N VAL A 100 -11.36 20.25 28.10
CA VAL A 100 -11.86 20.68 26.82
C VAL A 100 -13.04 19.81 26.42
N LYS A 101 -14.11 20.46 25.98
CA LYS A 101 -15.27 19.82 25.35
C LYS A 101 -15.31 20.22 23.89
N SER A 102 -15.30 19.23 23.00
CA SER A 102 -15.29 19.44 21.56
C SER A 102 -16.48 18.76 20.91
N LYS A 103 -17.05 19.38 19.87
CA LYS A 103 -18.22 18.81 19.18
C LYS A 103 -17.81 17.80 18.11
N GLY A 104 -17.95 16.51 18.43
CA GLY A 104 -17.71 15.36 17.54
C GLY A 104 -18.85 15.06 16.58
N TYR A 105 -18.86 13.82 16.05
CA TYR A 105 -19.87 13.37 15.08
C TYR A 105 -21.18 12.98 15.75
N GLY A 106 -21.11 12.12 16.77
CA GLY A 106 -22.25 11.62 17.52
C GLY A 106 -22.58 12.47 18.74
N GLY A 107 -21.60 13.22 19.26
CA GLY A 107 -21.82 14.22 20.30
C GLY A 107 -20.50 14.80 20.81
N ASP A 108 -20.47 15.18 22.08
CA ASP A 108 -19.30 15.81 22.66
C ASP A 108 -18.18 14.79 22.93
N VAL A 109 -16.95 15.23 22.70
CA VAL A 109 -15.71 14.55 23.10
C VAL A 109 -15.06 15.39 24.20
N VAL A 110 -14.89 14.81 25.39
CA VAL A 110 -14.34 15.51 26.56
C VAL A 110 -13.00 14.90 26.97
N TYR A 111 -12.01 15.77 27.15
CA TYR A 111 -10.65 15.37 27.42
C TYR A 111 -9.89 16.42 28.22
N PHE A 112 -8.80 15.98 28.84
CA PHE A 112 -7.79 16.87 29.38
C PHE A 112 -6.69 17.09 28.36
N LEU A 113 -6.21 18.33 28.25
CA LEU A 113 -4.96 18.68 27.59
C LEU A 113 -4.09 19.44 28.56
N SER A 114 -2.87 18.97 28.83
CA SER A 114 -1.92 19.71 29.66
C SER A 114 -0.86 20.43 28.84
N ILE A 115 -0.38 21.55 29.37
CA ILE A 115 0.71 22.37 28.81
C ILE A 115 1.62 22.79 29.96
N TYR A 116 2.91 22.52 29.82
CA TYR A 116 3.93 22.92 30.80
C TYR A 116 4.19 24.44 30.74
N GLY A 117 4.70 25.01 31.83
CA GLY A 117 5.13 26.41 31.90
C GLY A 117 6.20 26.79 30.87
N THR A 118 6.88 25.81 30.28
CA THR A 118 7.85 26.00 29.18
C THR A 118 7.20 26.19 27.80
N GLY A 119 5.87 26.09 27.68
CA GLY A 119 5.17 26.13 26.39
C GLY A 119 5.25 24.83 25.61
N VAL A 120 5.51 23.70 26.28
CA VAL A 120 5.47 22.35 25.67
C VAL A 120 4.16 21.69 26.05
N ILE A 121 3.44 21.14 25.06
CA ILE A 121 2.22 20.36 25.28
C ILE A 121 2.60 19.07 26.01
N GLY A 122 1.96 18.81 27.15
CA GLY A 122 2.12 17.62 27.95
C GLY A 122 1.23 16.49 27.44
N LYS A 123 0.24 16.09 28.25
CA LYS A 123 -0.60 14.92 27.99
C LYS A 123 -1.96 15.31 27.43
N LEU A 124 -2.47 14.52 26.49
CA LEU A 124 -3.88 14.54 26.08
C LEU A 124 -4.54 13.25 26.56
N VAL A 125 -5.58 13.36 27.38
CA VAL A 125 -6.32 12.22 27.93
C VAL A 125 -7.80 12.37 27.64
N VAL A 126 -8.31 11.55 26.72
CA VAL A 126 -9.73 11.48 26.41
C VAL A 126 -10.43 10.56 27.40
N PHE A 127 -11.44 11.08 28.09
CA PHE A 127 -12.16 10.32 29.13
C PHE A 127 -13.67 10.23 28.90
N ASP A 128 -14.25 11.05 28.00
CA ASP A 128 -15.64 10.86 27.57
C ASP A 128 -15.77 10.95 26.04
N VAL A 129 -16.18 9.82 25.46
CA VAL A 129 -16.54 9.64 24.03
C VAL A 129 -17.87 8.88 23.92
N SER A 130 -18.65 8.85 25.01
CA SER A 130 -19.84 8.00 25.11
C SER A 130 -20.91 8.31 24.05
N SER A 131 -20.88 9.53 23.50
CA SER A 131 -21.80 9.99 22.46
C SER A 131 -21.32 9.67 21.04
N GLU A 132 -20.07 9.24 20.84
CA GLU A 132 -19.53 8.92 19.52
C GLU A 132 -19.99 7.53 19.02
N THR A 133 -19.93 7.32 17.71
CA THR A 133 -20.28 6.02 17.12
C THR A 133 -19.29 4.94 17.58
N PRO A 134 -19.76 3.82 18.18
CA PRO A 134 -18.90 2.72 18.60
C PRO A 134 -18.11 2.14 17.42
N GLY A 135 -16.81 1.92 17.61
CA GLY A 135 -15.89 1.39 16.58
C GLY A 135 -15.35 2.45 15.62
N PHE A 136 -15.91 3.65 15.62
CA PHE A 136 -15.45 4.79 14.83
C PHE A 136 -14.92 5.88 15.77
N GLY A 137 -15.72 6.91 16.05
CA GLY A 137 -15.31 8.03 16.90
C GLY A 137 -14.95 7.63 18.34
N SER A 138 -15.49 6.52 18.85
CA SER A 138 -15.13 6.00 20.17
C SER A 138 -13.66 5.61 20.30
N LYS A 139 -12.95 5.38 19.18
CA LYS A 139 -11.50 5.12 19.17
C LYS A 139 -10.69 6.31 19.70
N ALA A 140 -11.27 7.51 19.77
CA ALA A 140 -10.61 8.69 20.36
C ALA A 140 -10.17 8.48 21.82
N ALA A 141 -10.81 7.58 22.58
CA ALA A 141 -10.41 7.26 23.95
C ALA A 141 -8.99 6.69 24.05
N THR A 142 -8.51 6.00 23.01
CA THR A 142 -7.21 5.31 23.00
C THR A 142 -6.31 5.76 21.85
N HIS A 143 -6.76 6.69 21.02
CA HIS A 143 -6.00 7.20 19.88
C HIS A 143 -4.94 8.19 20.35
N ASP A 144 -3.71 8.03 19.86
CA ASP A 144 -2.66 9.02 20.07
C ASP A 144 -2.70 10.08 18.97
N PHE A 145 -3.05 11.30 19.34
CA PHE A 145 -3.15 12.44 18.43
C PHE A 145 -1.79 13.10 18.14
N ASN A 146 -0.68 12.55 18.67
CA ASN A 146 0.70 13.05 18.55
C ASN A 146 0.86 14.54 18.85
N VAL A 147 0.14 15.03 19.87
CA VAL A 147 0.26 16.43 20.32
C VAL A 147 1.30 16.60 21.42
N ALA A 148 1.55 15.55 22.21
CA ALA A 148 2.50 15.57 23.32
C ALA A 148 3.93 15.87 22.86
N GLY A 149 4.65 16.70 23.63
CA GLY A 149 6.03 17.08 23.36
C GLY A 149 6.21 18.21 22.34
N ARG A 150 5.13 18.66 21.69
CA ARG A 150 5.16 19.75 20.71
C ARG A 150 5.16 21.12 21.39
N SER A 151 5.83 22.09 20.78
CA SER A 151 5.81 23.50 21.23
C SER A 151 4.47 24.15 20.91
N THR A 152 4.01 25.05 21.79
CA THR A 152 2.81 25.87 21.57
C THR A 152 3.04 27.05 20.63
N GLU A 153 4.28 27.52 20.45
CA GLU A 153 4.57 28.76 19.70
C GLU A 153 4.25 28.64 18.20
N ASP A 154 4.59 27.49 17.60
CA ASP A 154 4.33 27.18 16.19
C ASP A 154 3.41 25.97 16.03
N PHE A 155 2.52 25.75 17.00
CA PHE A 155 1.65 24.58 16.98
C PHE A 155 0.66 24.66 15.83
N VAL A 156 0.78 23.72 14.89
CA VAL A 156 -0.23 23.46 13.88
C VAL A 156 -0.68 22.02 14.06
N PHE A 157 -1.96 21.83 14.38
CA PHE A 157 -2.54 20.50 14.31
C PHE A 157 -2.61 20.11 12.82
N GLU A 158 -1.81 19.14 12.38
CA GLU A 158 -1.74 18.78 10.97
C GLU A 158 -3.03 18.09 10.52
N VAL A 159 -3.94 18.89 9.99
CA VAL A 159 -5.24 18.47 9.45
C VAL A 159 -5.04 17.46 8.33
N GLY A 160 -5.52 16.23 8.54
CA GLY A 160 -5.49 15.17 7.52
C GLY A 160 -4.18 14.37 7.44
N SER A 161 -3.20 14.61 8.33
CA SER A 161 -2.08 13.70 8.50
C SER A 161 -2.60 12.32 8.94
N LYS A 162 -2.10 11.24 8.31
CA LYS A 162 -2.51 9.86 8.62
C LYS A 162 -2.25 9.47 10.09
N GLU A 163 -1.38 10.21 10.77
CA GLU A 163 -0.94 9.90 12.14
C GLU A 163 -1.82 10.55 13.19
N ASN A 164 -2.33 11.76 12.94
CA ASN A 164 -3.12 12.51 13.94
C ASN A 164 -4.63 12.26 13.80
N TYR A 165 -5.08 11.68 12.68
CA TYR A 165 -6.49 11.41 12.42
C TYR A 165 -6.86 9.95 12.71
N ILE A 166 -8.02 9.78 13.34
CA ILE A 166 -8.65 8.48 13.48
C ILE A 166 -9.24 8.11 12.12
N ALA A 167 -8.75 7.00 11.56
CA ALA A 167 -9.23 6.52 10.28
C ALA A 167 -10.75 6.26 10.29
N GLY A 168 -11.45 6.73 9.26
CA GLY A 168 -12.91 6.64 9.17
C GLY A 168 -13.68 7.57 10.11
N SER A 169 -13.02 8.37 10.95
CA SER A 169 -13.64 9.25 11.97
C SER A 169 -13.14 10.70 11.87
N THR A 170 -13.21 11.27 10.66
CA THR A 170 -12.67 12.61 10.35
C THR A 170 -13.33 13.72 11.16
N VAL A 171 -14.64 13.63 11.44
CA VAL A 171 -15.38 14.65 12.19
C VAL A 171 -14.94 14.66 13.66
N THR A 172 -14.81 13.49 14.28
CA THR A 172 -14.28 13.33 15.65
C THR A 172 -12.85 13.85 15.76
N SER A 173 -11.99 13.53 14.78
CA SER A 173 -10.60 13.98 14.77
C SER A 173 -10.50 15.51 14.65
N ARG A 174 -11.34 16.13 13.81
CA ARG A 174 -11.46 17.59 13.70
C ARG A 174 -11.96 18.26 14.98
N ALA A 175 -12.79 17.56 15.76
CA ALA A 175 -13.25 18.07 17.05
C ALA A 175 -12.09 18.16 18.04
N VAL A 176 -11.28 17.10 18.15
CA VAL A 176 -10.10 17.08 19.02
C VAL A 176 -9.09 18.14 18.58
N ASP A 177 -8.81 18.24 17.29
CA ASP A 177 -8.01 19.33 16.69
C ASP A 177 -8.48 20.72 17.13
N ALA A 178 -9.77 21.02 16.94
CA ALA A 178 -10.33 22.33 17.30
C ALA A 178 -10.15 22.67 18.78
N GLY A 179 -10.31 21.69 19.67
CA GLY A 179 -10.14 21.92 21.10
C GLY A 179 -8.68 21.96 21.57
N VAL A 180 -7.77 21.18 20.95
CA VAL A 180 -6.33 21.32 21.20
C VAL A 180 -5.86 22.71 20.76
N THR A 181 -6.25 23.13 19.56
CA THR A 181 -5.93 24.47 19.04
C THR A 181 -6.44 25.56 19.96
N LEU A 182 -7.69 25.45 20.45
CA LEU A 182 -8.26 26.40 21.40
C LEU A 182 -7.46 26.49 22.73
N ALA A 183 -7.06 25.35 23.28
CA ALA A 183 -6.27 25.31 24.51
C ALA A 183 -4.86 25.91 24.32
N VAL A 184 -4.23 25.66 23.17
CA VAL A 184 -2.95 26.26 22.79
C VAL A 184 -3.08 27.78 22.61
N GLU A 185 -4.13 28.25 21.93
CA GLU A 185 -4.42 29.68 21.78
C GLU A 185 -4.64 30.36 23.14
N HIS A 186 -5.40 29.71 24.02
CA HIS A 186 -5.62 30.19 25.38
C HIS A 186 -4.29 30.30 26.13
N TYR A 187 -3.48 29.25 26.13
CA TYR A 187 -2.18 29.25 26.78
C TYR A 187 -1.30 30.38 26.25
N ASN A 188 -1.10 30.47 24.93
CA ASN A 188 -0.24 31.49 24.33
C ASN A 188 -0.72 32.92 24.64
N LYS A 189 -2.03 33.12 24.77
CA LYS A 189 -2.63 34.42 25.13
C LYS A 189 -2.41 34.80 26.59
N TYR A 190 -2.49 33.83 27.50
CA TYR A 190 -2.53 34.09 28.95
C TYR A 190 -1.32 33.55 29.73
N LYS A 191 -0.30 32.97 29.08
CA LYS A 191 0.85 32.30 29.73
C LYS A 191 1.54 33.16 30.79
N ASP A 192 1.71 34.46 30.53
CA ASP A 192 2.35 35.40 31.46
C ASP A 192 1.47 35.70 32.69
N GLU A 193 0.15 35.58 32.55
CA GLU A 193 -0.83 35.84 33.61
C GLU A 193 -1.17 34.60 34.43
N LEU A 194 -0.98 33.41 33.88
CA LEU A 194 -1.20 32.12 34.56
C LEU A 194 -0.13 31.84 35.63
N GLY A 195 1.00 32.56 35.62
CA GLY A 195 2.01 32.49 36.68
C GLY A 195 2.74 31.14 36.77
N LEU A 196 2.80 30.40 35.66
CA LEU A 196 3.44 29.09 35.63
C LEU A 196 4.97 29.19 35.72
N ALA A 197 5.58 28.42 36.59
CA ALA A 197 7.02 28.24 36.63
C ALA A 197 7.50 27.45 35.41
N ALA A 198 8.45 28.01 34.66
CA ALA A 198 9.16 27.31 33.60
C ALA A 198 10.16 26.32 34.20
N VAL A 199 9.66 25.17 34.65
CA VAL A 199 10.50 24.05 35.09
C VAL A 199 10.73 23.16 33.87
N GLU A 200 11.99 22.96 33.47
CA GLU A 200 12.34 21.93 32.49
C GLU A 200 12.01 20.55 33.07
N THR A 201 10.87 20.00 32.64
CA THR A 201 10.53 18.60 32.87
C THR A 201 11.15 17.79 31.74
N LYS A 202 12.28 17.13 32.02
CA LYS A 202 12.84 16.15 31.08
C LYS A 202 11.87 14.96 30.99
N THR A 203 11.24 14.81 29.83
CA THR A 203 10.37 13.69 29.48
C THR A 203 10.97 12.96 28.28
N PHE A 204 10.68 11.66 28.16
CA PHE A 204 11.03 10.92 26.97
C PHE A 204 10.18 11.39 25.80
N LYS A 205 10.81 11.70 24.67
CA LYS A 205 10.14 11.94 23.40
C LYS A 205 10.48 10.82 22.44
N PHE A 206 9.48 10.43 21.66
CA PHE A 206 9.64 9.45 20.60
C PHE A 206 10.11 10.15 19.32
N GLU A 207 11.19 9.67 18.72
CA GLU A 207 11.71 10.21 17.45
C GLU A 207 11.41 9.27 16.28
N SER A 208 11.73 7.98 16.41
CA SER A 208 11.47 6.98 15.37
C SER A 208 11.47 5.55 15.91
N CYS A 209 10.88 4.63 15.16
CA CYS A 209 11.08 3.19 15.36
C CYS A 209 11.14 2.41 14.06
N GLU A 210 11.87 1.30 14.08
CA GLU A 210 11.94 0.32 13.00
C GLU A 210 12.14 -1.09 13.55
N GLN A 211 11.81 -2.10 12.75
CA GLN A 211 12.13 -3.48 13.06
C GLN A 211 13.59 -3.77 12.68
N ASP A 212 14.33 -4.45 13.55
CA ASP A 212 15.62 -5.03 13.17
C ASP A 212 15.39 -6.31 12.38
N LEU A 213 15.32 -6.16 11.06
CA LEU A 213 15.09 -7.26 10.13
C LEU A 213 16.20 -8.32 10.14
N THR A 214 17.40 -7.97 10.60
CA THR A 214 18.54 -8.90 10.65
C THR A 214 18.47 -9.86 11.84
N ALA A 215 17.61 -9.56 12.82
CA ALA A 215 17.44 -10.37 14.03
C ALA A 215 16.44 -11.52 13.86
N LEU A 216 15.71 -11.60 12.74
CA LEU A 216 14.70 -12.63 12.53
C LEU A 216 15.30 -14.05 12.66
N PRO A 217 14.61 -14.99 13.35
CA PRO A 217 13.21 -14.91 13.80
C PRO A 217 13.01 -14.20 15.15
N ASP A 218 14.06 -13.77 15.85
CA ASP A 218 13.93 -13.04 17.10
C ASP A 218 13.43 -11.62 16.82
N LEU A 219 12.18 -11.34 17.21
CA LEU A 219 11.62 -10.00 17.04
C LEU A 219 12.40 -9.01 17.89
N ARG A 220 12.92 -7.99 17.21
CA ARG A 220 13.68 -6.88 17.77
C ARG A 220 13.25 -5.59 17.10
N TYR A 221 13.12 -4.55 17.90
CA TYR A 221 12.75 -3.23 17.41
C TYR A 221 13.75 -2.20 17.92
N LYS A 222 14.16 -1.30 17.04
CA LYS A 222 15.06 -0.18 17.32
C LYS A 222 14.23 1.07 17.47
N TYR A 223 14.29 1.69 18.63
CA TYR A 223 13.67 2.97 18.93
C TYR A 223 14.74 4.04 19.07
N VAL A 224 14.45 5.22 18.57
CA VAL A 224 15.21 6.44 18.85
C VAL A 224 14.32 7.32 19.71
N LEU A 225 14.80 7.65 20.90
CA LEU A 225 14.12 8.52 21.86
C LEU A 225 15.02 9.70 22.22
N SER A 226 14.44 10.81 22.64
CA SER A 226 15.18 11.91 23.28
C SER A 226 14.76 12.12 24.73
N TYR A 227 15.70 12.53 25.58
CA TYR A 227 15.44 12.85 26.99
C TYR A 227 16.24 14.10 27.39
N GLY A 228 15.61 15.27 27.29
CA GLY A 228 16.35 16.53 27.33
C GLY A 228 17.24 16.65 26.08
N ASP A 229 18.54 16.84 26.26
CA ASP A 229 19.52 16.93 25.18
C ASP A 229 20.08 15.56 24.73
N ASP A 230 19.75 14.49 25.46
CA ASP A 230 20.29 13.16 25.21
C ASP A 230 19.48 12.43 24.13
N VAL A 231 20.16 11.82 23.16
CA VAL A 231 19.56 10.94 22.14
C VAL A 231 19.87 9.49 22.46
N LEU A 232 18.83 8.67 22.61
CA LEU A 232 18.90 7.31 23.09
C LEU A 232 18.45 6.34 22.00
N ASN A 233 19.36 5.46 21.54
CA ASN A 233 18.91 4.29 20.78
C ASN A 233 18.60 3.17 21.76
N VAL A 234 17.34 2.74 21.74
CA VAL A 234 16.79 1.70 22.61
C VAL A 234 16.47 0.48 21.75
N LEU A 235 17.07 -0.64 22.10
CA LEU A 235 16.72 -1.94 21.53
C LEU A 235 15.69 -2.60 22.45
N VAL A 236 14.57 -3.03 21.89
CA VAL A 236 13.55 -3.80 22.61
C VAL A 236 13.28 -5.15 21.94
N ASP A 237 12.74 -6.08 22.71
CA ASP A 237 12.32 -7.40 22.21
C ASP A 237 10.90 -7.41 21.59
N GLY A 238 10.44 -8.60 21.20
CA GLY A 238 9.12 -8.81 20.61
C GLY A 238 7.95 -8.47 21.53
N ASP A 239 8.18 -8.48 22.85
CA ASP A 239 7.21 -8.10 23.89
C ASP A 239 7.37 -6.62 24.30
N TYR A 240 8.18 -5.86 23.55
CA TYR A 240 8.51 -4.45 23.77
C TYR A 240 9.20 -4.18 25.11
N LYS A 241 9.96 -5.16 25.62
CA LYS A 241 10.81 -5.01 26.80
C LYS A 241 12.19 -4.52 26.43
N VAL A 242 12.72 -3.60 27.25
CA VAL A 242 14.04 -3.00 26.99
C VAL A 242 15.13 -4.06 27.11
N VAL A 243 15.87 -4.25 26.02
CA VAL A 243 17.05 -5.12 25.94
C VAL A 243 18.31 -4.32 26.23
N SER A 244 18.42 -3.11 25.64
CA SER A 244 19.56 -2.22 25.87
C SER A 244 19.24 -0.77 25.53
N VAL A 245 19.87 0.16 26.23
CA VAL A 245 19.90 1.61 25.91
C VAL A 245 21.35 2.00 25.60
N THR A 246 21.58 2.83 24.59
CA THR A 246 22.94 3.20 24.14
C THR A 246 23.73 3.97 25.19
N GLU A 247 23.06 4.85 25.93
CA GLU A 247 23.67 5.68 26.98
C GLU A 247 23.56 5.00 28.35
N ALA A 248 24.68 4.99 29.09
CA ALA A 248 24.71 4.47 30.46
C ALA A 248 23.97 5.42 31.42
N GLY A 249 23.27 4.87 32.42
CA GLY A 249 22.57 5.65 33.45
C GLY A 249 21.07 5.82 33.24
N TYR A 250 20.47 5.08 32.30
CA TYR A 250 19.02 5.03 32.09
C TYR A 250 18.39 3.70 32.53
N ASP A 251 19.13 2.84 33.23
CA ASP A 251 18.64 1.53 33.70
C ASP A 251 17.42 1.68 34.63
N ASP A 252 17.38 2.73 35.45
CA ASP A 252 16.27 3.07 36.33
C ASP A 252 15.05 3.65 35.59
N LYS A 253 15.22 4.00 34.31
CA LYS A 253 14.20 4.59 33.44
C LYS A 253 13.56 3.60 32.47
N HIS A 254 13.92 2.32 32.52
CA HIS A 254 13.35 1.30 31.62
C HIS A 254 11.82 1.28 31.68
N GLN A 255 11.22 1.38 32.87
CA GLN A 255 9.77 1.35 32.99
C GLN A 255 9.10 2.55 32.30
N ASP A 256 9.71 3.73 32.36
CA ASP A 256 9.22 4.95 31.70
C ASP A 256 9.33 4.80 30.17
N ILE A 257 10.47 4.26 29.70
CA ILE A 257 10.74 3.97 28.29
C ILE A 257 9.72 2.94 27.74
N GLU A 258 9.52 1.82 28.45
CA GLU A 258 8.56 0.78 28.05
C GLU A 258 7.13 1.32 28.00
N THR A 259 6.77 2.20 28.93
CA THR A 259 5.44 2.85 28.94
C THR A 259 5.24 3.71 27.71
N LEU A 260 6.25 4.48 27.30
CA LEU A 260 6.20 5.26 26.06
C LEU A 260 6.16 4.34 24.82
N ILE A 261 7.01 3.32 24.77
CA ILE A 261 7.08 2.39 23.64
C ILE A 261 5.76 1.64 23.44
N ALA A 262 5.06 1.30 24.53
CA ALA A 262 3.75 0.66 24.47
C ALA A 262 2.70 1.49 23.71
N THR A 263 2.84 2.82 23.65
CA THR A 263 1.95 3.70 22.86
C THR A 263 2.47 3.94 21.44
N LYS A 264 3.73 3.59 21.15
CA LYS A 264 4.43 3.84 19.88
C LYS A 264 4.86 2.54 19.18
N GLN A 265 4.04 1.50 19.28
CA GLN A 265 4.30 0.22 18.61
C GLN A 265 4.25 0.36 17.08
N LEU A 266 5.07 -0.44 16.37
CA LEU A 266 5.06 -0.46 14.91
C LEU A 266 3.70 -0.92 14.38
N LYS A 267 3.21 -0.20 13.37
CA LYS A 267 1.99 -0.56 12.64
C LYS A 267 2.21 -1.72 11.68
N THR A 268 3.44 -1.96 11.24
CA THR A 268 3.80 -3.06 10.34
C THR A 268 5.08 -3.75 10.80
N TYR A 269 5.12 -5.08 10.72
CA TYR A 269 6.30 -5.88 11.06
C TYR A 269 6.27 -7.26 10.38
N ILE A 270 7.45 -7.85 10.17
CA ILE A 270 7.63 -9.24 9.74
C ILE A 270 7.67 -10.12 11.00
N ALA A 271 6.74 -11.06 11.12
CA ALA A 271 6.68 -11.96 12.26
C ALA A 271 7.61 -13.17 12.12
N SER A 272 7.80 -13.68 10.91
CA SER A 272 8.70 -14.81 10.67
C SER A 272 9.19 -14.87 9.22
N SER A 273 10.33 -15.52 9.02
CA SER A 273 10.83 -15.93 7.71
C SER A 273 11.39 -17.34 7.81
N VAL A 274 10.81 -18.27 7.06
CA VAL A 274 11.21 -19.69 7.05
C VAL A 274 11.72 -20.05 5.68
N LYS A 275 12.94 -20.61 5.61
CA LYS A 275 13.56 -21.06 4.36
C LYS A 275 13.37 -22.57 4.15
N ALA A 276 12.88 -22.96 2.98
CA ALA A 276 12.82 -24.34 2.51
C ALA A 276 13.40 -24.43 1.09
N GLY A 277 14.62 -24.94 0.96
CA GLY A 277 15.35 -24.93 -0.32
C GLY A 277 15.66 -23.51 -0.79
N ASN A 278 15.18 -23.15 -1.99
CA ASN A 278 15.34 -21.81 -2.58
C ASN A 278 14.16 -20.86 -2.29
N VAL A 279 13.16 -21.34 -1.53
CA VAL A 279 11.93 -20.63 -1.22
C VAL A 279 11.95 -20.14 0.22
N TYR A 280 11.52 -18.91 0.43
CA TYR A 280 11.26 -18.31 1.74
C TYR A 280 9.76 -18.07 1.88
N THR A 281 9.21 -18.45 3.02
CA THR A 281 7.85 -18.10 3.44
C THR A 281 7.95 -17.04 4.52
N VAL A 282 7.49 -15.83 4.22
CA VAL A 282 7.55 -14.66 5.09
C VAL A 282 6.16 -14.33 5.58
N GLU A 283 5.94 -14.38 6.89
CA GLU A 283 4.68 -13.94 7.51
C GLU A 283 4.87 -12.54 8.08
N ALA A 284 3.96 -11.64 7.74
CA ALA A 284 4.00 -10.25 8.17
C ALA A 284 2.60 -9.73 8.54
N TYR A 285 2.58 -8.66 9.33
CA TYR A 285 1.35 -8.07 9.85
C TYR A 285 1.34 -6.57 9.61
N GLY A 286 0.17 -6.04 9.28
CA GLY A 286 -0.11 -4.61 9.23
C GLY A 286 -1.38 -4.25 9.99
N THR A 287 -1.43 -3.07 10.60
CA THR A 287 -2.62 -2.56 11.30
C THR A 287 -3.62 -1.98 10.30
N GLY A 288 -4.67 -2.76 10.00
CA GLY A 288 -5.83 -2.37 9.22
C GLY A 288 -6.88 -1.59 10.02
N PHE A 289 -8.10 -1.52 9.50
CA PHE A 289 -9.21 -0.77 10.06
C PHE A 289 -9.79 -1.41 11.35
N GLU A 290 -9.97 -2.73 11.34
CA GLU A 290 -10.54 -3.49 12.47
C GLU A 290 -9.45 -4.15 13.33
N GLY A 291 -8.27 -4.39 12.78
CA GLY A 291 -7.17 -4.96 13.55
C GLY A 291 -5.94 -5.29 12.72
N LYS A 292 -5.22 -6.32 13.14
CA LYS A 292 -4.04 -6.79 12.39
C LYS A 292 -4.47 -7.63 11.18
N VAL A 293 -4.04 -7.22 10.00
CA VAL A 293 -4.13 -7.99 8.75
C VAL A 293 -2.86 -8.81 8.61
N LYS A 294 -2.99 -10.14 8.46
CA LYS A 294 -1.86 -11.03 8.22
C LYS A 294 -1.65 -11.18 6.72
N SER A 295 -0.41 -11.13 6.28
CA SER A 295 -0.02 -11.44 4.91
C SER A 295 1.13 -12.45 4.90
N THR A 296 1.07 -13.41 3.99
CA THR A 296 2.08 -14.44 3.78
C THR A 296 2.66 -14.31 2.38
N TYR A 297 3.97 -14.17 2.28
CA TYR A 297 4.69 -14.00 1.03
C TYR A 297 5.55 -15.24 0.76
N THR A 298 5.45 -15.75 -0.46
CA THR A 298 6.38 -16.76 -0.97
C THR A 298 7.40 -16.05 -1.84
N ILE A 299 8.67 -16.14 -1.47
CA ILE A 299 9.79 -15.51 -2.17
C ILE A 299 10.72 -16.61 -2.66
N GLU A 300 11.04 -16.63 -3.95
CA GLU A 300 11.94 -17.62 -4.54
C GLU A 300 13.20 -16.95 -5.09
N SER A 301 14.35 -17.53 -4.77
CA SER A 301 15.65 -17.00 -5.24
C SER A 301 15.68 -16.97 -6.78
N GLY A 302 15.89 -15.78 -7.35
CA GLY A 302 15.89 -15.55 -8.80
C GLY A 302 14.51 -15.30 -9.42
N LYS A 303 13.41 -15.36 -8.65
CA LYS A 303 12.05 -15.06 -9.12
C LYS A 303 11.32 -13.99 -8.30
N GLY A 304 11.94 -13.45 -7.26
CA GLY A 304 11.32 -12.45 -6.39
C GLY A 304 10.12 -13.02 -5.63
N ILE A 305 9.07 -12.21 -5.48
CA ILE A 305 7.80 -12.62 -4.85
C ILE A 305 6.99 -13.44 -5.87
N THR A 306 6.64 -14.68 -5.52
CA THR A 306 5.91 -15.62 -6.41
C THR A 306 4.49 -15.91 -5.94
N ALA A 307 4.17 -15.65 -4.67
CA ALA A 307 2.79 -15.69 -4.16
C ALA A 307 2.61 -14.72 -2.99
N VAL A 308 1.40 -14.18 -2.87
CA VAL A 308 0.96 -13.33 -1.77
C VAL A 308 -0.42 -13.83 -1.32
N ASP A 309 -0.55 -14.22 -0.05
CA ASP A 309 -1.82 -14.60 0.58
C ASP A 309 -2.13 -13.58 1.68
N ILE A 310 -3.30 -12.96 1.62
CA ILE A 310 -3.71 -11.90 2.55
C ILE A 310 -4.96 -12.37 3.28
N ASN A 311 -4.94 -12.28 4.61
CA ASN A 311 -6.09 -12.57 5.46
C ASN A 311 -6.64 -11.27 6.04
N ASP A 312 -7.60 -10.69 5.33
CA ASP A 312 -8.36 -9.49 5.68
C ASP A 312 -9.76 -9.80 6.25
N LYS A 313 -10.06 -11.07 6.58
CA LYS A 313 -11.42 -11.49 7.00
C LYS A 313 -11.97 -10.80 8.23
N ALA A 314 -11.10 -10.23 9.06
CA ALA A 314 -11.48 -9.47 10.24
C ALA A 314 -11.87 -8.01 9.90
N GLU A 315 -11.54 -7.54 8.70
CA GLU A 315 -11.75 -6.17 8.26
C GLU A 315 -13.18 -5.93 7.79
N SER A 316 -13.66 -4.70 7.99
CA SER A 316 -14.96 -4.25 7.52
C SER A 316 -14.80 -3.05 6.60
N TYR A 317 -15.33 -3.17 5.39
CA TYR A 317 -15.39 -2.06 4.44
C TYR A 317 -16.61 -2.20 3.51
N PRO A 318 -17.15 -1.08 3.00
CA PRO A 318 -18.37 -1.05 2.20
C PRO A 318 -18.20 -1.57 0.76
N VAL A 319 -17.02 -2.06 0.38
CA VAL A 319 -16.75 -2.52 -1.00
C VAL A 319 -17.19 -3.96 -1.23
N SER A 320 -17.73 -4.24 -2.43
CA SER A 320 -18.10 -5.59 -2.87
C SER A 320 -16.92 -6.40 -3.40
N ASN A 321 -15.79 -5.76 -3.67
CA ASN A 321 -14.61 -6.39 -4.26
C ASN A 321 -13.73 -7.00 -3.17
N ASP A 322 -13.04 -8.09 -3.53
CA ASP A 322 -12.06 -8.76 -2.68
C ASP A 322 -10.74 -7.97 -2.68
N VAL A 323 -10.58 -7.13 -1.66
CA VAL A 323 -9.43 -6.21 -1.50
C VAL A 323 -8.13 -7.00 -1.39
N ALA A 324 -8.11 -8.08 -0.60
CA ALA A 324 -6.98 -8.99 -0.49
C ALA A 324 -6.57 -9.56 -1.86
N ALA A 325 -7.51 -10.10 -2.62
CA ALA A 325 -7.21 -10.70 -3.93
C ALA A 325 -6.70 -9.66 -4.94
N GLU A 326 -7.32 -8.47 -4.99
CA GLU A 326 -6.94 -7.38 -5.90
C GLU A 326 -5.52 -6.91 -5.60
N LEU A 327 -5.20 -6.61 -4.33
CA LEU A 327 -3.88 -6.12 -3.95
C LEU A 327 -2.81 -7.21 -4.02
N ALA A 328 -3.12 -8.47 -3.71
CA ALA A 328 -2.18 -9.56 -3.89
C ALA A 328 -1.72 -9.69 -5.36
N ALA A 329 -2.65 -9.57 -6.31
CA ALA A 329 -2.32 -9.61 -7.74
C ALA A 329 -1.45 -8.42 -8.16
N GLU A 330 -1.83 -7.20 -7.75
CA GLU A 330 -1.08 -5.98 -8.03
C GLU A 330 0.34 -6.00 -7.44
N ILE A 331 0.51 -6.51 -6.20
CA ILE A 331 1.82 -6.65 -5.56
C ILE A 331 2.72 -7.60 -6.36
N LEU A 332 2.17 -8.73 -6.83
CA LEU A 332 2.93 -9.68 -7.64
C LEU A 332 3.39 -9.04 -8.95
N GLU A 333 2.48 -8.36 -9.64
CA GLU A 333 2.74 -7.70 -10.93
C GLU A 333 3.75 -6.55 -10.83
N LYS A 334 3.64 -5.73 -9.77
CA LYS A 334 4.37 -4.48 -9.61
C LYS A 334 5.41 -4.52 -8.50
N GLN A 335 5.95 -5.69 -8.16
CA GLN A 335 6.96 -5.84 -7.10
C GLN A 335 8.23 -4.99 -7.29
N GLU A 336 8.51 -4.52 -8.51
CA GLU A 336 9.60 -3.55 -8.78
C GLU A 336 9.26 -2.11 -8.36
N THR A 337 7.97 -1.72 -8.39
CA THR A 337 7.49 -0.36 -8.06
C THR A 337 6.17 -0.39 -7.28
N LEU A 338 6.22 -0.88 -6.04
CA LEU A 338 5.03 -0.99 -5.17
C LEU A 338 4.37 0.37 -4.83
N ASP A 339 5.05 1.49 -5.05
CA ASP A 339 4.49 2.84 -4.86
C ASP A 339 3.43 3.21 -5.90
N ASP A 340 3.39 2.52 -7.05
CA ASP A 340 2.43 2.76 -8.12
C ASP A 340 1.09 2.03 -7.91
N ILE A 341 0.98 1.21 -6.85
CA ILE A 341 -0.25 0.47 -6.55
C ILE A 341 -1.24 1.41 -5.86
N ALA A 342 -2.38 1.61 -6.49
CA ALA A 342 -3.45 2.42 -5.94
C ALA A 342 -4.15 1.69 -4.78
N VAL A 343 -4.55 2.45 -3.76
CA VAL A 343 -5.41 1.93 -2.69
C VAL A 343 -6.82 1.67 -3.22
N VAL A 344 -7.48 0.63 -2.72
CA VAL A 344 -8.87 0.32 -3.09
C VAL A 344 -9.81 1.35 -2.45
N SER A 345 -10.61 2.03 -3.29
CA SER A 345 -11.56 3.05 -2.85
C SER A 345 -12.61 2.45 -1.92
N GLY A 346 -12.71 2.97 -0.69
CA GLY A 346 -13.60 2.44 0.35
C GLY A 346 -12.94 1.44 1.31
N ALA A 347 -11.72 0.98 1.01
CA ALA A 347 -10.90 0.14 1.89
C ALA A 347 -9.49 0.75 2.09
N THR A 348 -9.41 2.07 2.14
CA THR A 348 -8.13 2.81 2.14
C THR A 348 -7.20 2.42 3.27
N VAL A 349 -7.70 2.20 4.49
CA VAL A 349 -6.88 1.87 5.66
C VAL A 349 -6.25 0.49 5.50
N THR A 350 -7.08 -0.50 5.23
CA THR A 350 -6.67 -1.89 4.96
C THR A 350 -5.71 -1.96 3.77
N SER A 351 -6.00 -1.22 2.70
CA SER A 351 -5.12 -1.15 1.52
C SER A 351 -3.74 -0.61 1.89
N ASN A 352 -3.66 0.48 2.66
CA ASN A 352 -2.36 1.00 3.11
C ASN A 352 -1.65 -0.01 4.01
N ALA A 353 -2.35 -0.66 4.94
CA ALA A 353 -1.74 -1.67 5.81
C ALA A 353 -1.12 -2.83 5.01
N ILE A 354 -1.82 -3.32 3.99
CA ILE A 354 -1.34 -4.37 3.08
C ILE A 354 -0.11 -3.88 2.28
N LEU A 355 -0.19 -2.68 1.69
CA LEU A 355 0.89 -2.13 0.87
C LEU A 355 2.14 -1.77 1.68
N ASP A 356 1.97 -1.24 2.89
CA ASP A 356 3.08 -0.94 3.81
C ASP A 356 3.79 -2.23 4.24
N VAL A 357 3.04 -3.32 4.47
CA VAL A 357 3.60 -4.66 4.68
C VAL A 357 4.34 -5.15 3.45
N ALA A 358 3.77 -5.02 2.25
CA ALA A 358 4.42 -5.45 1.01
C ALA A 358 5.76 -4.72 0.80
N LYS A 359 5.81 -3.41 1.08
CA LYS A 359 7.04 -2.61 1.01
C LYS A 359 8.07 -3.04 2.05
N LEU A 360 7.65 -3.35 3.27
CA LEU A 360 8.54 -3.89 4.31
C LEU A 360 9.13 -5.25 3.89
N VAL A 361 8.31 -6.12 3.32
CA VAL A 361 8.74 -7.44 2.83
C VAL A 361 9.66 -7.30 1.61
N ALA A 362 9.39 -6.38 0.69
CA ALA A 362 10.28 -6.10 -0.44
C ALA A 362 11.65 -5.58 0.03
N ARG A 363 11.68 -4.70 1.04
CA ARG A 363 12.93 -4.26 1.68
C ARG A 363 13.67 -5.44 2.31
N TYR A 364 12.98 -6.28 3.08
CA TYR A 364 13.58 -7.48 3.66
C TYR A 364 14.15 -8.43 2.60
N MET A 365 13.41 -8.64 1.51
CA MET A 365 13.81 -9.46 0.38
C MET A 365 15.12 -8.97 -0.25
N VAL A 366 15.25 -7.66 -0.47
CA VAL A 366 16.43 -7.07 -1.08
C VAL A 366 17.59 -6.97 -0.09
N ASP A 367 17.37 -6.34 1.06
CA ASP A 367 18.44 -5.94 1.98
C ASP A 367 18.95 -7.11 2.83
N VAL A 368 18.09 -8.07 3.16
CA VAL A 368 18.44 -9.20 4.03
C VAL A 368 18.57 -10.51 3.26
N LEU A 369 17.63 -10.81 2.35
CA LEU A 369 17.70 -12.06 1.57
C LEU A 369 18.60 -11.95 0.33
N GLY A 370 18.93 -10.74 -0.12
CA GLY A 370 19.72 -10.51 -1.34
C GLY A 370 18.98 -10.90 -2.63
N ILE A 371 17.65 -10.98 -2.59
CA ILE A 371 16.79 -11.38 -3.72
C ILE A 371 16.23 -10.12 -4.35
N GLN A 372 16.39 -9.97 -5.66
CA GLN A 372 15.84 -8.83 -6.39
C GLN A 372 14.36 -9.09 -6.75
N PRO A 373 13.51 -8.06 -6.77
CA PRO A 373 12.19 -8.18 -7.37
C PRO A 373 12.32 -8.55 -8.85
N VAL A 374 11.39 -9.35 -9.35
CA VAL A 374 11.35 -9.76 -10.75
C VAL A 374 9.98 -9.40 -11.31
N LYS A 375 9.95 -8.65 -12.41
CA LYS A 375 8.70 -8.45 -13.14
C LYS A 375 8.14 -9.81 -13.58
N PRO A 376 6.91 -10.19 -13.21
CA PRO A 376 6.34 -11.44 -13.68
C PRO A 376 6.31 -11.44 -15.21
N VAL A 377 6.87 -12.49 -15.81
CA VAL A 377 6.79 -12.65 -17.27
C VAL A 377 5.35 -12.92 -17.62
N GLU A 378 4.79 -12.09 -18.50
CA GLU A 378 3.41 -12.24 -18.97
C GLU A 378 3.22 -13.64 -19.56
N LYS A 379 2.33 -14.42 -18.95
CA LYS A 379 2.07 -15.81 -19.36
C LYS A 379 1.11 -15.84 -20.55
N VAL A 380 1.62 -15.46 -21.71
CA VAL A 380 0.94 -15.55 -23.01
C VAL A 380 1.72 -16.48 -23.93
N PHE A 381 1.00 -17.26 -24.75
CA PHE A 381 1.65 -18.09 -25.75
C PHE A 381 2.19 -17.23 -26.89
N LYS A 382 3.48 -17.38 -27.20
CA LYS A 382 4.13 -16.69 -28.32
C LYS A 382 4.92 -17.68 -29.16
N VAL A 383 4.71 -17.64 -30.47
CA VAL A 383 5.50 -18.44 -31.43
C VAL A 383 6.87 -17.78 -31.58
N GLU A 384 7.92 -18.47 -31.16
CA GLU A 384 9.32 -18.05 -31.26
C GLU A 384 9.92 -18.49 -32.59
N SER A 385 9.66 -19.74 -33.00
CA SER A 385 10.13 -20.28 -34.27
C SER A 385 9.12 -21.24 -34.91
N ARG A 386 9.25 -21.46 -36.22
CA ARG A 386 8.38 -22.35 -37.00
C ARG A 386 9.11 -22.89 -38.22
N ALA A 387 8.91 -24.17 -38.53
CA ALA A 387 9.49 -24.84 -39.69
C ALA A 387 8.59 -26.00 -40.14
N GLN A 388 8.79 -26.49 -41.36
CA GLN A 388 8.21 -27.77 -41.79
C GLN A 388 8.96 -28.94 -41.15
N ASN A 389 8.25 -30.01 -40.79
CA ASN A 389 8.86 -31.29 -40.45
C ASN A 389 9.11 -32.08 -41.75
N MET A 390 10.27 -31.86 -42.40
CA MET A 390 10.55 -32.46 -43.72
C MET A 390 10.59 -33.99 -43.69
N ALA A 391 11.04 -34.58 -42.58
CA ALA A 391 11.09 -36.03 -42.39
C ALA A 391 9.70 -36.69 -42.25
N ALA A 392 8.63 -35.90 -42.06
CA ALA A 392 7.26 -36.42 -41.98
C ALA A 392 6.59 -36.55 -43.36
N LEU A 393 7.20 -36.08 -44.45
CA LEU A 393 6.60 -36.21 -45.77
C LEU A 393 6.38 -37.69 -46.13
N PRO A 394 5.23 -38.06 -46.74
CA PRO A 394 4.25 -37.18 -47.40
C PRO A 394 3.23 -36.51 -46.47
N GLU A 395 3.16 -36.88 -45.19
CA GLU A 395 2.34 -36.18 -44.21
C GLU A 395 2.86 -34.76 -43.97
N LEU A 396 1.99 -33.77 -44.15
CA LEU A 396 2.34 -32.39 -43.93
C LEU A 396 2.25 -32.06 -42.44
N GLU A 397 3.41 -31.96 -41.81
CA GLU A 397 3.57 -31.55 -40.43
C GLU A 397 4.46 -30.30 -40.30
N PHE A 398 4.21 -29.51 -39.26
CA PHE A 398 4.97 -28.31 -38.94
C PHE A 398 5.44 -28.33 -37.49
N LYS A 399 6.71 -27.97 -37.27
CA LYS A 399 7.32 -27.81 -35.96
C LYS A 399 7.27 -26.35 -35.53
N TYR A 400 6.96 -26.13 -34.27
CA TYR A 400 6.86 -24.84 -33.62
C TYR A 400 7.63 -24.84 -32.30
N GLU A 401 8.33 -23.75 -32.04
CA GLU A 401 8.81 -23.41 -30.70
C GLU A 401 7.89 -22.32 -30.16
N VAL A 402 7.20 -22.59 -29.04
CA VAL A 402 6.23 -21.68 -28.43
C VAL A 402 6.65 -21.40 -27.00
N SER A 403 6.82 -20.13 -26.66
CA SER A 403 7.08 -19.68 -25.29
C SER A 403 5.76 -19.49 -24.51
N TYR A 404 5.80 -19.75 -23.21
CA TYR A 404 4.74 -19.40 -22.25
C TYR A 404 5.37 -18.97 -20.92
N GLY A 405 5.47 -17.66 -20.70
CA GLY A 405 6.38 -17.15 -19.66
C GLY A 405 7.83 -17.47 -20.05
N ASP A 406 8.57 -18.12 -19.15
CA ASP A 406 9.97 -18.55 -19.39
C ASP A 406 10.10 -19.97 -19.97
N GLU A 407 8.99 -20.70 -20.12
CA GLU A 407 9.01 -22.07 -20.62
C GLU A 407 8.95 -22.11 -22.14
N ILE A 408 9.77 -22.99 -22.75
CA ILE A 408 9.78 -23.26 -24.19
C ILE A 408 9.14 -24.61 -24.48
N LEU A 409 8.09 -24.61 -25.29
CA LEU A 409 7.33 -25.76 -25.72
C LEU A 409 7.67 -26.09 -27.18
N ASN A 410 8.20 -27.29 -27.41
CA ASN A 410 8.38 -27.83 -28.75
C ASN A 410 7.10 -28.56 -29.18
N ILE A 411 6.49 -28.08 -30.25
CA ILE A 411 5.16 -28.49 -30.69
C ILE A 411 5.23 -28.97 -32.14
N THR A 412 4.55 -30.08 -32.44
CA THR A 412 4.30 -30.53 -33.81
C THR A 412 2.80 -30.44 -34.10
N VAL A 413 2.43 -29.91 -35.26
CA VAL A 413 1.05 -29.81 -35.73
C VAL A 413 0.88 -30.41 -37.12
N ASP A 414 -0.35 -30.83 -37.43
CA ASP A 414 -0.73 -31.32 -38.76
C ASP A 414 -0.92 -30.19 -39.79
N SER A 415 -1.32 -30.57 -41.01
CA SER A 415 -1.61 -29.64 -42.11
C SER A 415 -2.74 -28.65 -41.86
N ASN A 416 -3.63 -28.94 -40.90
CA ASN A 416 -4.71 -28.08 -40.44
C ASN A 416 -4.32 -27.27 -39.19
N TYR A 417 -3.05 -27.33 -38.79
CA TYR A 417 -2.50 -26.69 -37.60
C TYR A 417 -3.13 -27.22 -36.29
N LYS A 418 -3.48 -28.50 -36.28
CA LYS A 418 -3.97 -29.22 -35.09
C LYS A 418 -2.83 -29.92 -34.38
N LEU A 419 -2.84 -29.84 -33.05
CA LEU A 419 -1.77 -30.35 -32.19
C LEU A 419 -1.61 -31.87 -32.36
N LEU A 420 -0.40 -32.30 -32.70
CA LEU A 420 0.02 -33.70 -32.73
C LEU A 420 0.84 -34.06 -31.49
N THR A 421 1.89 -33.29 -31.19
CA THR A 421 2.78 -33.51 -30.04
C THR A 421 3.14 -32.20 -29.36
N ILE A 422 3.43 -32.27 -28.06
CA ILE A 422 3.94 -31.15 -27.25
C ILE A 422 5.01 -31.68 -26.29
N SER A 423 6.09 -30.93 -26.07
CA SER A 423 7.20 -31.37 -25.20
C SER A 423 6.86 -31.43 -23.71
N ASN A 424 5.77 -30.78 -23.28
CA ASN A 424 5.25 -30.85 -21.91
C ASN A 424 3.73 -31.07 -21.94
N GLU A 425 3.28 -32.24 -21.49
CA GLU A 425 1.87 -32.66 -21.53
C GLU A 425 0.97 -31.88 -20.56
N ASP A 426 1.52 -31.21 -19.55
CA ASP A 426 0.75 -30.38 -18.62
C ASP A 426 0.00 -29.23 -19.35
N TYR A 427 0.49 -28.85 -20.53
CA TYR A 427 -0.09 -27.82 -21.38
C TYR A 427 -1.21 -28.32 -22.29
N LEU A 428 -1.56 -29.61 -22.26
CA LEU A 428 -2.68 -30.15 -23.05
C LEU A 428 -4.02 -29.51 -22.66
N ALA A 429 -4.18 -29.08 -21.41
CA ALA A 429 -5.35 -28.33 -20.95
C ALA A 429 -5.52 -26.97 -21.67
N LYS A 430 -4.45 -26.44 -22.28
CA LYS A 430 -4.41 -25.17 -23.01
C LYS A 430 -4.35 -25.34 -24.54
N LYS A 431 -4.65 -26.55 -25.05
CA LYS A 431 -4.56 -26.89 -26.47
C LYS A 431 -5.24 -25.89 -27.41
N GLU A 432 -6.46 -25.46 -27.12
CA GLU A 432 -7.20 -24.55 -28.00
C GLU A 432 -6.54 -23.17 -28.13
N GLU A 433 -5.95 -22.68 -27.04
CA GLU A 433 -5.21 -21.42 -26.99
C GLU A 433 -3.94 -21.50 -27.83
N ILE A 434 -3.19 -22.59 -27.68
CA ILE A 434 -1.97 -22.90 -28.45
C ILE A 434 -2.29 -22.99 -29.94
N GLU A 435 -3.28 -23.79 -30.34
CA GLU A 435 -3.70 -23.92 -31.74
C GLU A 435 -4.14 -22.58 -32.35
N THR A 436 -4.79 -21.71 -31.55
CA THR A 436 -5.19 -20.37 -31.98
C THR A 436 -3.98 -19.48 -32.26
N VAL A 437 -2.97 -19.50 -31.40
CA VAL A 437 -1.74 -18.71 -31.60
C VAL A 437 -0.96 -19.24 -32.81
N ILE A 438 -0.78 -20.56 -32.93
CA ILE A 438 -0.15 -21.21 -34.08
C ILE A 438 -0.90 -20.88 -35.38
N GLY A 439 -2.24 -20.94 -35.36
CA GLY A 439 -3.10 -20.66 -36.52
C GLY A 439 -3.00 -19.23 -37.05
N LYS A 440 -2.58 -18.26 -36.22
CA LYS A 440 -2.27 -16.87 -36.62
C LYS A 440 -0.85 -16.72 -37.19
N ARG A 441 -0.01 -17.77 -37.08
CA ARG A 441 1.41 -17.78 -37.44
C ARG A 441 1.77 -19.04 -38.25
N LYS A 442 0.95 -19.35 -39.24
CA LYS A 442 1.13 -20.48 -40.18
C LYS A 442 2.45 -20.44 -40.95
N VAL A 443 3.05 -21.61 -41.19
CA VAL A 443 4.17 -21.77 -42.13
C VAL A 443 3.64 -21.53 -43.54
N SER A 444 4.12 -20.47 -44.18
CA SER A 444 3.59 -20.00 -45.45
C SER A 444 4.33 -20.52 -46.68
N GLU A 445 5.54 -21.04 -46.48
CA GLU A 445 6.41 -21.58 -47.52
C GLU A 445 6.92 -22.94 -47.09
N TYR A 446 6.66 -23.97 -47.90
CA TYR A 446 6.90 -25.37 -47.53
C TYR A 446 6.83 -26.29 -48.76
N ILE A 447 7.40 -27.48 -48.63
CA ILE A 447 7.28 -28.58 -49.59
C ILE A 447 5.88 -29.17 -49.45
N LYS A 448 5.03 -28.96 -50.45
CA LYS A 448 3.63 -29.40 -50.47
C LYS A 448 3.51 -30.92 -50.61
N SER A 449 4.35 -31.54 -51.42
CA SER A 449 4.37 -32.97 -51.64
C SER A 449 5.76 -33.44 -52.05
N ALA A 450 6.07 -34.69 -51.74
CA ALA A 450 7.26 -35.40 -52.20
C ALA A 450 6.81 -36.76 -52.75
N SER A 451 7.21 -37.09 -53.97
CA SER A 451 6.99 -38.41 -54.58
C SER A 451 8.34 -39.03 -54.96
N VAL A 452 8.46 -40.34 -54.76
CA VAL A 452 9.67 -41.10 -55.06
C VAL A 452 9.32 -42.20 -56.06
N GLU A 453 10.00 -42.22 -57.19
CA GLU A 453 9.89 -43.25 -58.23
C GLU A 453 11.29 -43.73 -58.61
N GLY A 454 11.69 -44.90 -58.10
CA GLY A 454 13.07 -45.38 -58.24
C GLY A 454 14.05 -44.45 -57.52
N ASP A 455 15.09 -44.00 -58.24
CA ASP A 455 16.11 -43.07 -57.73
C ASP A 455 15.74 -41.59 -57.93
N VAL A 456 14.53 -41.32 -58.42
CA VAL A 456 14.03 -39.96 -58.71
C VAL A 456 13.06 -39.52 -57.64
N THR A 457 13.35 -38.37 -57.01
CA THR A 457 12.43 -37.69 -56.10
C THR A 457 11.88 -36.43 -56.76
N THR A 458 10.56 -36.24 -56.74
CA THR A 458 9.91 -35.02 -57.21
C THR A 458 9.29 -34.28 -56.03
N LEU A 459 9.64 -33.00 -55.86
CA LEU A 459 9.11 -32.13 -54.82
C LEU A 459 8.23 -31.05 -55.44
N GLU A 460 7.00 -30.91 -54.96
CA GLU A 460 6.17 -29.73 -55.22
C GLU A 460 6.34 -28.75 -54.06
N ILE A 461 6.75 -27.52 -54.33
CA ILE A 461 7.11 -26.52 -53.31
C ILE A 461 6.27 -25.27 -53.50
N TYR A 462 5.68 -24.80 -52.40
CA TYR A 462 4.92 -23.56 -52.34
C TYR A 462 5.75 -22.46 -51.68
N THR A 463 5.86 -21.32 -52.35
CA THR A 463 6.44 -20.08 -51.81
C THR A 463 5.53 -18.89 -52.10
N ASN A 464 5.73 -17.77 -51.40
CA ASN A 464 4.97 -16.56 -51.64
C ASN A 464 5.82 -15.58 -52.47
N GLY A 465 5.33 -15.29 -53.68
CA GLY A 465 5.86 -14.27 -54.56
C GLY A 465 5.36 -12.87 -54.22
N PHE A 466 5.49 -11.95 -55.16
CA PHE A 466 5.08 -10.57 -55.02
C PHE A 466 3.56 -10.42 -54.96
N ALA A 467 2.83 -11.11 -55.83
CA ALA A 467 1.38 -10.94 -55.97
C ALA A 467 0.59 -12.18 -55.56
N GLY A 468 1.21 -13.35 -55.62
CA GLY A 468 0.54 -14.61 -55.35
C GLY A 468 1.48 -15.70 -54.87
N ARG A 469 0.92 -16.90 -54.76
CA ARG A 469 1.69 -18.10 -54.46
C ARG A 469 2.36 -18.59 -55.73
N ILE A 470 3.64 -18.93 -55.60
CA ILE A 470 4.42 -19.61 -56.64
C ILE A 470 4.44 -21.09 -56.30
N THR A 471 4.12 -21.91 -57.30
CA THR A 471 4.29 -23.36 -57.22
C THR A 471 5.47 -23.75 -58.07
N SER A 472 6.40 -24.52 -57.52
CA SER A 472 7.57 -25.00 -58.25
C SER A 472 7.75 -26.49 -58.04
N ILE A 473 8.20 -27.19 -59.08
CA ILE A 473 8.44 -28.62 -59.08
C ILE A 473 9.93 -28.85 -59.26
N TYR A 474 10.55 -29.58 -58.34
CA TYR A 474 11.97 -29.94 -58.40
C TYR A 474 12.09 -31.44 -58.59
N THR A 475 12.81 -31.86 -59.62
CA THR A 475 13.20 -33.26 -59.84
C THR A 475 14.63 -33.42 -59.34
N ILE A 476 14.83 -34.41 -58.48
CA ILE A 476 16.09 -34.72 -57.82
C ILE A 476 16.46 -36.15 -58.19
N GLU A 477 17.68 -36.33 -58.68
CA GLU A 477 18.25 -37.65 -59.03
C GLU A 477 19.69 -37.70 -58.51
N GLY A 478 20.06 -38.79 -57.83
CA GLY A 478 21.40 -38.93 -57.25
C GLY A 478 21.80 -37.81 -56.28
N GLY A 479 20.83 -37.24 -55.55
CA GLY A 479 21.05 -36.15 -54.59
C GLY A 479 21.28 -34.78 -55.23
N SER A 480 21.06 -34.63 -56.54
CA SER A 480 21.20 -33.36 -57.26
C SER A 480 19.90 -32.97 -57.94
N ILE A 481 19.61 -31.67 -57.99
CA ILE A 481 18.47 -31.11 -58.73
C ILE A 481 18.78 -31.23 -60.22
N THR A 482 17.96 -31.98 -60.97
CA THR A 482 18.14 -32.24 -62.41
C THR A 482 17.09 -31.55 -63.28
N ALA A 483 15.93 -31.20 -62.73
CA ALA A 483 14.92 -30.39 -63.41
C ALA A 483 14.19 -29.48 -62.43
N VAL A 484 13.78 -28.30 -62.92
CA VAL A 484 12.96 -27.34 -62.18
C VAL A 484 11.87 -26.81 -63.11
N THR A 485 10.62 -26.86 -62.67
CA THR A 485 9.50 -26.21 -63.35
C THR A 485 8.91 -25.18 -62.40
N ILE A 486 8.69 -23.97 -62.88
CA ILE A 486 8.12 -22.87 -62.08
C ILE A 486 6.79 -22.48 -62.69
N ASN A 487 5.77 -22.39 -61.83
CA ASN A 487 4.49 -21.79 -62.16
C ASN A 487 4.31 -20.51 -61.32
N ASP A 488 4.48 -19.38 -61.99
CA ASP A 488 4.34 -18.04 -61.46
C ASP A 488 3.18 -17.28 -62.13
N SER A 489 2.21 -17.99 -62.74
CA SER A 489 1.08 -17.38 -63.45
C SER A 489 0.18 -16.48 -62.58
N GLY A 490 0.34 -16.56 -61.26
CA GLY A 490 -0.33 -15.69 -60.28
C GLY A 490 0.45 -14.42 -59.90
N GLU A 491 1.60 -14.18 -60.52
CA GLU A 491 2.46 -13.03 -60.26
C GLU A 491 2.11 -11.83 -61.17
N SER A 492 2.54 -10.63 -60.79
CA SER A 492 2.24 -9.38 -61.53
C SER A 492 3.46 -8.49 -61.83
N TYR A 493 4.67 -9.06 -61.77
CA TYR A 493 5.92 -8.32 -61.97
C TYR A 493 6.13 -7.83 -63.43
N ASP A 494 5.35 -8.32 -64.39
CA ASP A 494 5.36 -7.86 -65.79
C ASP A 494 4.92 -6.39 -65.95
N GLN A 495 4.21 -5.83 -64.96
CA GLN A 495 3.68 -4.46 -65.00
C GLN A 495 4.72 -3.36 -64.77
N VAL A 496 5.96 -3.71 -64.43
CA VAL A 496 7.08 -2.77 -64.19
C VAL A 496 8.17 -2.84 -65.27
N GLY A 497 7.91 -3.47 -66.41
CA GLY A 497 8.82 -3.47 -67.57
C GLY A 497 9.96 -4.49 -67.50
N VAL A 498 9.78 -5.56 -66.73
CA VAL A 498 10.70 -6.71 -66.69
C VAL A 498 10.51 -7.53 -67.99
N SER A 499 11.57 -7.69 -68.77
CA SER A 499 11.54 -8.47 -70.02
C SER A 499 11.96 -9.93 -69.86
N THR A 500 12.47 -10.30 -68.68
CA THR A 500 12.96 -11.64 -68.38
C THR A 500 11.83 -12.48 -67.80
N ASP A 501 11.47 -13.56 -68.48
CA ASP A 501 10.55 -14.58 -67.97
C ASP A 501 11.25 -15.42 -66.90
N LEU A 502 10.77 -15.30 -65.65
CA LEU A 502 11.40 -15.96 -64.50
C LEU A 502 11.22 -17.48 -64.53
N ALA A 503 10.11 -17.97 -65.09
CA ALA A 503 9.80 -19.38 -65.18
C ALA A 503 10.72 -20.13 -66.14
N THR A 504 11.29 -19.43 -67.13
CA THR A 504 12.30 -19.97 -68.06
C THR A 504 13.74 -19.61 -67.68
N HIS A 505 13.97 -18.50 -66.99
CA HIS A 505 15.31 -18.08 -66.56
C HIS A 505 15.86 -18.92 -65.41
N PHE A 506 15.15 -18.97 -64.27
CA PHE A 506 15.68 -19.56 -63.03
C PHE A 506 15.93 -21.06 -63.05
N PRO A 507 15.22 -21.92 -63.81
CA PRO A 507 15.52 -23.36 -63.79
C PRO A 507 16.97 -23.67 -64.14
N SER A 508 17.51 -23.03 -65.18
CA SER A 508 18.90 -23.24 -65.60
C SER A 508 19.92 -22.71 -64.59
N GLU A 509 19.66 -21.52 -64.04
CA GLU A 509 20.50 -20.89 -63.01
C GLU A 509 20.53 -21.73 -61.72
N ILE A 510 19.39 -22.25 -61.28
CA ILE A 510 19.30 -23.10 -60.09
C ILE A 510 20.07 -24.40 -60.30
N ILE A 511 19.88 -25.09 -61.44
CA ILE A 511 20.57 -26.36 -61.71
C ILE A 511 22.09 -26.15 -61.75
N ALA A 512 22.57 -25.07 -62.39
CA ALA A 512 24.00 -24.76 -62.47
C ALA A 512 24.57 -24.28 -61.11
N GLY A 513 23.79 -23.50 -60.35
CA GLY A 513 24.18 -22.86 -59.10
C GLY A 513 23.80 -23.61 -57.82
N GLN A 514 23.26 -24.83 -57.90
CA GLN A 514 22.70 -25.57 -56.76
C GLN A 514 23.67 -25.91 -55.61
N ALA A 515 24.97 -25.70 -55.81
CA ALA A 515 25.97 -25.79 -54.74
C ALA A 515 25.88 -24.61 -53.77
N ASP A 516 25.50 -23.43 -54.26
CA ASP A 516 25.36 -22.19 -53.49
C ASP A 516 24.24 -21.32 -54.08
N ILE A 517 23.00 -21.60 -53.65
CA ILE A 517 21.80 -20.88 -54.12
C ILE A 517 21.85 -19.38 -53.79
N ASP A 518 22.56 -19.00 -52.72
CA ASP A 518 22.70 -17.60 -52.30
C ASP A 518 23.55 -16.76 -53.27
N SER A 519 24.38 -17.41 -54.09
CA SER A 519 25.18 -16.75 -55.13
C SER A 519 24.40 -16.37 -56.40
N ILE A 520 23.18 -16.93 -56.57
CA ILE A 520 22.36 -16.69 -57.76
C ILE A 520 21.75 -15.30 -57.70
N SER A 521 22.00 -14.49 -58.74
CA SER A 521 21.52 -13.11 -58.80
C SER A 521 20.00 -13.05 -59.04
N VAL A 522 19.34 -12.14 -58.32
CA VAL A 522 17.93 -11.84 -58.57
C VAL A 522 17.75 -11.02 -59.85
N VAL A 523 16.59 -11.16 -60.50
CA VAL A 523 16.26 -10.36 -61.68
C VAL A 523 15.83 -8.95 -61.24
N SER A 524 16.48 -7.93 -61.80
CA SER A 524 16.16 -6.52 -61.53
C SER A 524 14.71 -6.21 -61.90
N GLY A 525 13.96 -5.62 -60.96
CA GLY A 525 12.54 -5.32 -61.13
C GLY A 525 11.60 -6.45 -60.70
N ALA A 526 12.11 -7.65 -60.41
CA ALA A 526 11.32 -8.79 -59.93
C ALA A 526 11.96 -9.48 -58.71
N SER A 527 12.59 -8.70 -57.83
CA SER A 527 13.39 -9.22 -56.72
C SER A 527 12.58 -10.04 -55.71
N VAL A 528 11.31 -9.71 -55.45
CA VAL A 528 10.47 -10.46 -54.49
C VAL A 528 10.17 -11.86 -55.01
N THR A 529 9.72 -11.96 -56.25
CA THR A 529 9.44 -13.22 -56.95
C THR A 529 10.72 -14.04 -57.16
N SER A 530 11.82 -13.38 -57.56
CA SER A 530 13.14 -14.01 -57.67
C SER A 530 13.55 -14.67 -56.36
N ASN A 531 13.46 -13.94 -55.24
CA ASN A 531 13.78 -14.47 -53.93
C ASN A 531 12.84 -15.60 -53.50
N ALA A 532 11.55 -15.56 -53.88
CA ALA A 532 10.61 -16.63 -53.59
C ALA A 532 10.99 -17.93 -54.31
N ILE A 533 11.35 -17.84 -55.60
CA ILE A 533 11.87 -18.97 -56.38
C ILE A 533 13.16 -19.52 -55.77
N LEU A 534 14.11 -18.66 -55.39
CA LEU A 534 15.36 -19.09 -54.76
C LEU A 534 15.13 -19.71 -53.37
N ARG A 535 14.16 -19.21 -52.58
CA ARG A 535 13.74 -19.86 -51.31
C ARG A 535 13.16 -21.25 -51.56
N ALA A 536 12.41 -21.45 -52.63
CA ALA A 536 11.92 -22.79 -53.00
C ALA A 536 13.09 -23.74 -53.30
N ALA A 537 14.10 -23.27 -54.03
CA ALA A 537 15.30 -24.06 -54.31
C ALA A 537 16.09 -24.40 -53.03
N LYS A 538 16.15 -23.46 -52.07
CA LYS A 538 16.73 -23.73 -50.74
C LYS A 538 15.95 -24.78 -49.96
N LEU A 539 14.62 -24.76 -49.99
CA LEU A 539 13.80 -25.81 -49.38
C LEU A 539 14.07 -27.18 -50.03
N ALA A 540 14.22 -27.24 -51.36
CA ALA A 540 14.61 -28.47 -52.04
C ALA A 540 16.00 -28.95 -51.60
N LYS A 541 16.99 -28.05 -51.49
CA LYS A 541 18.34 -28.37 -50.99
C LYS A 541 18.33 -28.84 -49.55
N GLN A 542 17.51 -28.21 -48.70
CA GLN A 542 17.33 -28.61 -47.31
C GLN A 542 16.76 -30.02 -47.22
N TYR A 543 15.74 -30.34 -48.04
CA TYR A 543 15.19 -31.70 -48.11
C TYR A 543 16.24 -32.73 -48.55
N ILE A 544 17.07 -32.39 -49.55
CA ILE A 544 18.18 -33.25 -49.97
C ILE A 544 19.11 -33.54 -48.78
N SER A 545 19.48 -32.52 -47.99
CA SER A 545 20.41 -32.67 -46.88
C SER A 545 19.82 -33.24 -45.58
N GLU A 546 18.50 -33.18 -45.39
CA GLU A 546 17.85 -33.65 -44.16
C GLU A 546 17.17 -35.01 -44.34
N VAL A 547 16.80 -35.35 -45.57
CA VAL A 547 15.97 -36.54 -45.87
C VAL A 547 16.62 -37.50 -46.85
N LEU A 548 17.37 -37.01 -47.86
CA LEU A 548 17.94 -37.87 -48.91
C LEU A 548 19.43 -38.19 -48.74
N SER A 549 20.17 -37.44 -47.93
CA SER A 549 21.59 -37.67 -47.60
C SER A 549 21.73 -38.66 -46.46
#